data_AF-A0A7V2K6I5-F1
#
_entry.id   AF-A0A7V2K6I5-F1
#
_cell.length_a   1.000
_cell.length_b   1.000
_cell.length_c   1.000
_cell.angle_alpha   90.00
_cell.angle_beta   90.00
_cell.angle_gamma   90.00
#
_symmetry.space_group_name_H-M   'P 1'
#
loop_
_entity.id
_entity.type
_entity.pdbx_description
1 polymer ?
#
loop_
_entity_poly.entity_id
_entity_poly.type
_entity_poly.pdbx_seq_one_letter_code
_entity_poly.pdbx_strand_id
1 'polypeptide(L)' 'MRYVSFLFLFFLPFLLHPKILTDFKNPDSVLVDEETGYIYVSNINGSPVARDDNGFISRISPDLQT' A
#
# COMPACT_ATOMS: atom_id res chain seq x y z
N MET A 1 42.07 -17.66 6.12
CA MET A 1 40.62 -17.89 6.24
C MET A 1 39.94 -16.53 6.25
N ARG A 2 39.21 -16.19 5.18
CA ARG A 2 38.69 -14.82 4.97
C ARG A 2 37.31 -14.75 5.62
N TYR A 3 37.22 -14.06 6.76
CA TYR A 3 35.94 -13.74 7.41
C TYR A 3 35.17 -12.79 6.49
N VAL A 4 34.35 -13.35 5.61
CA VAL A 4 33.38 -12.58 4.84
C VAL A 4 32.04 -12.78 5.53
N SER A 5 31.50 -11.68 6.04
CA SER A 5 30.07 -11.43 6.15
C SER A 5 29.28 -12.25 7.18
N PHE A 6 29.37 -11.88 8.45
CA PHE A 6 28.26 -12.02 9.41
C PHE A 6 27.57 -10.69 9.73
N LEU A 7 28.13 -9.56 9.30
CA LEU A 7 27.61 -8.21 9.56
C LEU A 7 26.55 -7.74 8.53
N PHE A 8 26.28 -8.52 7.49
CA PHE A 8 25.33 -8.13 6.43
C PHE A 8 23.87 -8.48 6.76
N LEU A 9 23.64 -9.49 7.62
CA LEU A 9 22.31 -9.97 7.97
C LEU A 9 21.56 -9.10 8.99
N PHE A 10 22.26 -8.23 9.73
CA PHE A 10 21.64 -7.33 10.72
C PHE A 10 21.19 -5.98 10.15
N PHE A 11 21.70 -5.58 8.99
CA PHE A 11 21.34 -4.29 8.34
C PHE A 11 20.31 -4.43 7.21
N LEU A 12 20.09 -5.65 6.69
CA LEU A 12 19.15 -5.91 5.61
C LEU A 12 17.70 -5.43 5.87
N PRO A 13 17.10 -5.57 7.08
CA PRO A 13 15.73 -5.11 7.31
C PRO A 13 15.58 -3.57 7.35
N PHE A 14 16.67 -2.81 7.48
CA PHE A 14 16.64 -1.34 7.48
C PHE A 14 16.49 -0.74 6.07
N LEU A 15 16.71 -1.51 4.99
CA LEU A 15 16.59 -0.97 3.63
C LEU A 15 15.14 -0.98 3.12
N LEU A 16 14.31 -1.88 3.65
CA LEU A 16 12.88 -1.92 3.35
C LEU A 16 12.14 -1.03 4.35
N HIS A 17 11.82 0.19 3.93
CA HIS A 17 10.92 1.08 4.70
C HIS A 17 9.50 0.88 4.18
N PRO A 18 8.68 0.00 4.80
CA PRO A 18 7.29 -0.13 4.38
C PRO A 18 6.59 1.21 4.59
N LYS A 19 5.95 1.71 3.52
CA LYS A 19 5.15 2.93 3.61
C LYS A 19 3.73 2.54 4.01
N ILE A 20 3.29 3.09 5.14
CA ILE A 20 1.92 2.92 5.64
C ILE A 20 1.10 4.12 5.17
N LEU A 21 -0.05 3.86 4.56
CA LEU A 21 -1.01 4.86 4.10
C LEU A 21 -2.27 4.78 4.97
N THR A 22 -2.75 5.93 5.46
CA THR A 22 -3.79 5.97 6.51
C THR A 22 -5.14 6.52 6.06
N ASP A 23 -5.21 7.15 4.88
CA ASP A 23 -6.37 7.97 4.49
C ASP A 23 -7.46 7.18 3.76
N PHE A 24 -7.68 5.93 4.17
CA PHE A 24 -8.72 5.05 3.63
C PHE A 24 -9.97 5.03 4.50
N LYS A 25 -11.11 4.67 3.90
CA LYS A 25 -12.39 4.43 4.60
C LYS A 25 -12.83 3.01 4.33
N ASN A 26 -12.66 2.13 5.32
CA ASN A 26 -13.00 0.71 5.24
C ASN A 26 -12.60 0.10 3.88
N PRO A 27 -11.29 0.00 3.58
CA PRO A 27 -10.83 -0.47 2.28
C PRO A 27 -11.32 -1.91 2.06
N ASP A 28 -11.84 -2.18 0.86
CA ASP A 28 -12.49 -3.46 0.54
C ASP A 28 -11.70 -4.26 -0.52
N SER A 29 -11.40 -3.65 -1.66
CA SER A 29 -10.68 -4.29 -2.78
C SER A 29 -9.51 -3.45 -3.27
N VAL A 30 -8.50 -4.10 -3.84
CA VAL A 30 -7.30 -3.48 -4.40
C VAL A 30 -7.06 -3.99 -5.82
N LEU A 31 -6.73 -3.09 -6.73
CA LEU A 31 -6.29 -3.38 -8.09
C LEU A 31 -4.96 -2.66 -8.36
N VAL A 32 -4.00 -3.37 -8.93
CA VAL A 32 -2.75 -2.79 -9.42
C VAL A 32 -2.81 -2.74 -10.94
N ASP A 33 -2.58 -1.57 -11.51
CA ASP A 33 -2.36 -1.42 -12.94
C ASP A 33 -0.88 -1.72 -13.24
N GLU A 34 -0.62 -2.83 -13.94
CA GLU A 34 0.75 -3.26 -14.26
C GLU A 34 1.43 -2.38 -15.32
N GLU A 35 0.68 -1.65 -16.15
CA GLU A 35 1.25 -0.78 -17.18
C GLU A 35 1.78 0.51 -16.56
N THR A 36 1.02 1.10 -15.64
CA THR A 36 1.33 2.41 -15.06
C THR A 36 1.92 2.34 -13.65
N GLY A 37 1.73 1.21 -12.96
CA GLY A 37 2.09 1.03 -11.55
C GLY A 37 1.14 1.73 -10.57
N TYR A 38 0.05 2.34 -11.03
CA TYR A 38 -0.96 2.92 -10.13
C TYR A 38 -1.67 1.81 -9.35
N ILE A 39 -2.02 2.12 -8.11
CA ILE A 39 -2.81 1.25 -7.25
C ILE A 39 -4.16 1.93 -7.00
N TYR A 40 -5.24 1.18 -7.20
CA TYR A 40 -6.60 1.62 -6.97
C TYR A 40 -7.19 0.83 -5.80
N VAL A 41 -7.78 1.54 -4.84
CA VAL A 41 -8.40 0.95 -3.64
C VAL A 41 -9.85 1.40 -3.56
N SER A 42 -10.78 0.45 -3.48
CA SER A 42 -12.19 0.75 -3.20
C SER A 42 -12.42 0.99 -1.72
N ASN A 43 -13.17 2.04 -1.40
CA ASN A 43 -13.47 2.46 -0.03
C ASN A 43 -14.98 2.47 0.20
N ILE A 44 -15.40 1.88 1.31
CA ILE A 44 -16.78 1.95 1.81
C ILE A 44 -16.88 3.09 2.81
N ASN A 45 -17.62 4.14 2.46
CA ASN A 45 -17.78 5.31 3.32
C ASN A 45 -19.02 5.19 4.22
N GLY A 46 -18.86 4.51 5.36
CA GLY A 46 -19.94 4.30 6.31
C GLY A 46 -20.42 2.85 6.34
N SER A 47 -21.75 2.65 6.27
CA SER A 47 -22.35 1.31 6.36
C SER A 47 -22.25 0.57 5.02
N PRO A 48 -21.78 -0.70 5.00
CA PRO A 48 -21.62 -1.47 3.76
C PRO A 48 -22.95 -1.87 3.09
N VAL A 49 -24.07 -1.72 3.79
CA VAL A 49 -25.42 -1.99 3.25
C VAL A 49 -26.19 -0.71 2.90
N ALA A 50 -25.61 0.46 3.19
CA ALA A 50 -26.21 1.72 2.77
C ALA A 50 -26.13 1.86 1.24
N ARG A 51 -27.17 2.46 0.67
CA ARG A 51 -27.26 2.80 -0.76
C ARG A 51 -27.36 4.32 -0.89
N ASP A 52 -26.30 4.99 -0.49
CA ASP A 52 -26.18 6.44 -0.42
C ASP A 52 -25.13 6.99 -1.41
N ASP A 53 -24.57 6.12 -2.26
CA ASP A 53 -23.66 6.44 -3.37
C ASP A 53 -22.42 7.25 -2.96
N ASN A 54 -21.99 7.12 -1.69
CA ASN A 54 -20.91 7.93 -1.13
C ASN A 54 -19.54 7.23 -1.08
N GLY A 55 -19.45 6.01 -1.64
CA GLY A 55 -18.21 5.26 -1.79
C GLY A 55 -17.26 5.92 -2.80
N PHE A 56 -15.96 5.63 -2.70
CA PHE A 56 -14.96 6.24 -3.57
C PHE A 56 -13.77 5.32 -3.85
N ILE A 57 -13.04 5.62 -4.93
CA ILE A 57 -11.80 4.94 -5.30
C ILE A 57 -10.62 5.86 -4.97
N SER A 58 -9.69 5.39 -4.14
CA SER A 58 -8.39 6.05 -3.95
C SER A 58 -7.44 5.61 -5.04
N ARG A 59 -6.66 6.55 -5.59
CA ARG A 59 -5.56 6.25 -6.52
C ARG A 59 -4.24 6.60 -5.85
N ILE A 60 -3.34 5.63 -5.77
CA ILE A 60 -2.00 5.79 -5.19
C ILE A 60 -0.98 5.69 -6.31
N SER A 61 -0.06 6.65 -6.37
CA SER A 61 1.02 6.63 -7.35
C SER A 61 2.06 5.54 -7.07
N PRO A 62 2.86 5.12 -8.06
CA PRO A 62 3.85 4.04 -7.89
C PRO A 62 4.91 4.32 -6.79
N ASP A 63 5.16 5.60 -6.49
CA ASP A 63 6.00 6.06 -5.38
C ASP A 63 5.27 6.05 -4.02
N LEU A 64 4.10 5.42 -3.98
CA LEU A 64 3.23 5.22 -2.84
C LEU A 64 2.79 6.54 -2.19
N GLN A 65 2.67 7.63 -2.95
CA GLN A 65 2.10 8.89 -2.46
C GLN A 65 0.58 8.91 -2.72
N THR A 66 -0.17 9.53 -1.81
CA THR A 66 -1.62 9.75 -1.88
C THR A 66 -1.92 11.22 -2.00
#